data_AF-A0A3L9GKM2-F1
#
_entry.id   AF-A0A3L9GKM2-F1
#
_cell.length_a   1.000
_cell.length_b   1.000
_cell.length_c   1.000
_cell.angle_alpha   90.00
_cell.angle_beta   90.00
_cell.angle_gamma   90.00
#
_symmetry.space_group_name_H-M   'P 1'
#
loop_
_entity.id
_entity.type
_entity.pdbx_description
1 polymer ?
#
loop_
_entity_poly.entity_id
_entity_poly.type
_entity_poly.pdbx_seq_one_letter_code
_entity_poly.pdbx_strand_id
1 'polypeptide(L)'
;MKTVTVKDLVIGTGAPKIIVSLMAKDIASVKSEALAYREADFDILEWRVDHYADLSNVESVMAAAKILRETMPEKPLLFTFRSAKEGGEQAISTEAYIALNRAAIDSGLVDMIDLELFTGDDQVKETVAYAHAHDVKVVMSNHDFHKTPEAEEIIARLRKMQSFDADIPKIALMPQSTSDVLTLLAATLEMQEQYADRPIITMSMAKTGVISRLAG
;
A
#
# COMPACT_ATOMS: atom_id res chain seq x y z
N MET A 1 -18.61 8.37 5.27
CA MET A 1 -17.29 7.72 5.23
C MET A 1 -17.41 6.30 5.77
N LYS A 2 -17.24 5.28 4.92
CA LYS A 2 -17.15 3.87 5.29
C LYS A 2 -15.74 3.61 5.81
N THR A 3 -15.58 3.15 7.03
CA THR A 3 -14.26 2.79 7.58
C THR A 3 -13.82 1.42 7.09
N VAL A 4 -12.51 1.17 7.09
CA VAL A 4 -11.94 -0.16 6.83
C VAL A 4 -11.45 -0.72 8.16
N THR A 5 -11.95 -1.88 8.58
CA THR A 5 -11.52 -2.55 9.81
C THR A 5 -10.69 -3.76 9.46
N VAL A 6 -9.50 -3.86 10.03
CA VAL A 6 -8.57 -4.98 9.86
C VAL A 6 -8.08 -5.40 11.24
N LYS A 7 -8.40 -6.64 11.63
CA LYS A 7 -8.30 -7.08 13.04
C LYS A 7 -9.06 -6.09 13.93
N ASP A 8 -8.44 -5.59 14.99
CA ASP A 8 -9.03 -4.59 15.89
C ASP A 8 -8.74 -3.13 15.46
N LEU A 9 -8.06 -2.93 14.32
CA LEU A 9 -7.69 -1.59 13.83
C LEU A 9 -8.75 -1.03 12.89
N VAL A 10 -9.29 0.15 13.22
CA VAL A 10 -10.23 0.89 12.36
C VAL A 10 -9.52 2.03 11.62
N ILE A 11 -9.45 1.92 10.30
CA ILE A 11 -8.84 2.90 9.39
C ILE A 11 -9.92 3.86 8.86
N GLY A 12 -9.60 5.16 8.82
CA GLY A 12 -10.51 6.23 8.40
C GLY A 12 -11.26 6.93 9.53
N THR A 13 -10.85 6.72 10.79
CA THR A 13 -11.36 7.43 11.96
C THR A 13 -10.25 7.69 12.97
N GLY A 14 -10.41 8.72 13.80
CA GLY A 14 -9.43 9.12 14.81
C GLY A 14 -8.12 9.61 14.19
N ALA A 15 -7.01 9.39 14.89
CA ALA A 15 -5.69 9.72 14.38
C ALA A 15 -5.33 8.88 13.13
N PRO A 16 -4.55 9.43 12.18
CA PRO A 16 -3.95 8.66 11.09
C PRO A 16 -3.17 7.46 11.63
N LYS A 17 -3.23 6.35 10.90
CA LYS A 17 -2.55 5.11 11.29
C LYS A 17 -1.12 5.09 10.76
N ILE A 18 -0.18 4.64 11.60
CA ILE A 18 1.24 4.57 11.30
C ILE A 18 1.55 3.24 10.61
N ILE A 19 2.06 3.33 9.38
CA ILE A 19 2.55 2.19 8.61
C ILE A 19 4.08 2.21 8.62
N VAL A 20 4.71 1.07 8.92
CA VAL A 20 6.17 0.88 8.78
C VAL A 20 6.45 -0.24 7.78
N SER A 21 7.51 -0.10 6.99
CA SER A 21 7.85 -1.04 5.92
C SER A 21 9.05 -1.91 6.32
N LEU A 22 8.89 -3.22 6.29
CA LEU A 22 9.98 -4.20 6.43
C LEU A 22 10.59 -4.52 5.06
N MET A 23 11.92 -4.46 4.95
CA MET A 23 12.65 -4.44 3.67
C MET A 23 13.81 -5.45 3.66
N ALA A 24 13.48 -6.72 3.86
CA ALA A 24 14.45 -7.79 3.97
C ALA A 24 14.72 -8.53 2.64
N LYS A 25 15.97 -8.96 2.43
CA LYS A 25 16.44 -9.63 1.20
C LYS A 25 16.26 -11.15 1.19
N ASP A 26 16.22 -11.76 2.37
CA ASP A 26 16.15 -13.21 2.56
C ASP A 26 15.43 -13.58 3.86
N ILE A 27 15.11 -14.87 4.04
CA ILE A 27 14.42 -15.40 5.23
C ILE A 27 15.10 -15.01 6.55
N ALA A 28 16.44 -15.05 6.60
CA ALA A 28 17.18 -14.75 7.81
C ALA A 28 16.99 -13.28 8.22
N SER A 29 17.08 -12.38 7.23
CA SER A 29 16.85 -10.95 7.39
C SER A 29 15.40 -10.64 7.73
N VAL A 30 14.43 -11.32 7.09
CA VAL A 30 12.98 -11.20 7.42
C VAL A 30 12.76 -11.51 8.89
N LYS A 31 13.30 -12.62 9.38
CA LYS A 31 13.19 -13.02 10.78
C LYS A 31 13.83 -12.01 11.73
N SER A 32 15.03 -11.53 11.40
CA SER A 32 15.74 -10.56 12.23
C SER A 32 15.00 -9.21 12.32
N GLU A 33 14.54 -8.68 11.19
CA GLU A 33 13.79 -7.42 11.13
C GLU A 33 12.44 -7.54 11.81
N ALA A 34 11.71 -8.65 11.61
CA ALA A 34 10.42 -8.88 12.25
C ALA A 34 10.53 -8.87 13.79
N LEU A 35 11.57 -9.48 14.35
CA LEU A 35 11.83 -9.47 15.78
C LEU A 35 12.17 -8.07 16.29
N ALA A 36 12.92 -7.27 15.53
CA ALA A 36 13.23 -5.90 15.89
C ALA A 36 11.99 -4.99 15.84
N TYR A 37 11.15 -5.16 14.81
CA TYR A 37 9.96 -4.33 14.59
C TYR A 37 8.86 -4.65 15.59
N ARG A 38 8.76 -5.89 16.09
CA ARG A 38 7.77 -6.27 17.09
C ARG A 38 7.78 -5.37 18.33
N GLU A 39 8.93 -4.79 18.67
CA GLU A 39 9.10 -3.91 19.82
C GLU A 39 8.84 -2.42 19.49
N ALA A 40 8.60 -2.07 18.22
CA ALA A 40 8.29 -0.71 17.79
C ALA A 40 6.78 -0.42 17.83
N ASP A 41 6.43 0.84 18.08
CA ASP A 41 5.04 1.30 18.13
C ASP A 41 4.58 1.79 16.74
N PHE A 42 3.73 1.00 16.09
CA PHE A 42 3.09 1.30 14.82
C PHE A 42 1.77 0.53 14.69
N ASP A 43 0.91 0.93 13.76
CA ASP A 43 -0.41 0.31 13.58
C ASP A 43 -0.39 -0.83 12.56
N ILE A 44 0.31 -0.65 11.43
CA ILE A 44 0.30 -1.57 10.30
C ILE A 44 1.73 -1.91 9.90
N LEU A 45 2.02 -3.20 9.70
CA LEU A 45 3.26 -3.64 9.06
C LEU A 45 3.02 -3.75 7.56
N GLU A 46 3.78 -3.01 6.76
CA GLU A 46 3.94 -3.26 5.34
C GLU A 46 5.15 -4.17 5.12
N TRP A 47 4.99 -5.25 4.38
CA TRP A 47 6.13 -5.98 3.82
C TRP A 47 6.39 -5.52 2.39
N ARG A 48 7.57 -4.92 2.17
CA ARG A 48 8.03 -4.50 0.84
C ARG A 48 8.73 -5.66 0.13
N VAL A 49 7.91 -6.47 -0.51
CA VAL A 49 8.28 -7.75 -1.14
C VAL A 49 9.28 -7.55 -2.28
N ASP A 50 9.24 -6.39 -2.95
CA ASP A 50 10.19 -6.07 -4.02
C ASP A 50 11.65 -5.97 -3.53
N HIS A 51 11.92 -5.88 -2.23
CA HIS A 51 13.28 -5.98 -1.67
C HIS A 51 13.75 -7.44 -1.47
N TYR A 52 12.86 -8.42 -1.53
CA TYR A 52 13.17 -9.84 -1.34
C TYR A 52 13.85 -10.41 -2.59
N ALA A 53 14.95 -11.15 -2.43
CA ALA A 53 15.77 -11.54 -3.57
C ALA A 53 15.19 -12.70 -4.41
N ASP A 54 14.52 -13.67 -3.77
CA ASP A 54 14.08 -14.92 -4.41
C ASP A 54 12.59 -14.90 -4.79
N LEU A 55 12.20 -13.96 -5.66
CA LEU A 55 10.80 -13.77 -6.08
C LEU A 55 10.29 -14.83 -7.06
N SER A 56 11.18 -15.53 -7.76
CA SER A 56 10.81 -16.63 -8.66
C SER A 56 10.30 -17.85 -7.88
N ASN A 57 10.61 -17.93 -6.58
CA ASN A 57 10.16 -18.99 -5.70
C ASN A 57 9.02 -18.49 -4.80
N VAL A 58 7.78 -18.61 -5.26
CA VAL A 58 6.59 -18.19 -4.51
C VAL A 58 6.49 -18.87 -3.15
N GLU A 59 6.93 -20.13 -3.02
CA GLU A 59 6.94 -20.84 -1.73
C GLU A 59 7.89 -20.16 -0.73
N SER A 60 9.05 -19.69 -1.19
CA SER A 60 10.02 -18.92 -0.38
C SER A 60 9.40 -17.59 0.09
N VAL A 61 8.71 -16.87 -0.80
CA VAL A 61 8.00 -15.64 -0.44
C VAL A 61 6.90 -15.92 0.60
N MET A 62 6.11 -16.97 0.44
CA MET A 62 5.05 -17.31 1.40
C MET A 62 5.63 -17.80 2.74
N ALA A 63 6.77 -18.49 2.73
CA ALA A 63 7.50 -18.83 3.96
C ALA A 63 7.97 -17.58 4.71
N ALA A 64 8.43 -16.53 3.99
CA ALA A 64 8.75 -15.25 4.59
C ALA A 64 7.51 -14.56 5.19
N ALA A 65 6.39 -14.49 4.45
CA ALA A 65 5.13 -13.95 4.96
C ALA A 65 4.65 -14.69 6.23
N LYS A 66 4.82 -16.00 6.27
CA LYS A 66 4.46 -16.83 7.42
C LYS A 66 5.28 -16.45 8.66
N ILE A 67 6.58 -16.21 8.51
CA ILE A 67 7.43 -15.74 9.62
C ILE A 67 6.94 -14.38 10.14
N LEU A 68 6.56 -13.46 9.26
CA LEU A 68 6.01 -12.15 9.66
C LEU A 68 4.71 -12.32 10.45
N ARG A 69 3.78 -13.13 9.93
CA ARG A 69 2.50 -13.43 10.59
C ARG A 69 2.69 -14.09 11.96
N GLU A 70 3.57 -15.07 12.07
CA GLU A 70 3.83 -15.76 13.34
C GLU A 70 4.53 -14.86 14.37
N THR A 71 5.37 -13.92 13.91
CA THR A 71 6.10 -13.01 14.80
C THR A 71 5.21 -11.88 15.33
N MET A 72 4.24 -11.42 14.52
CA MET A 72 3.33 -10.32 14.84
C MET A 72 1.86 -10.70 14.51
N PRO A 73 1.28 -11.67 15.23
CA PRO A 73 -0.04 -12.21 14.90
C PRO A 73 -1.16 -11.18 14.99
N GLU A 74 -1.04 -10.21 15.90
CA GLU A 74 -2.06 -9.17 16.13
C GLU A 74 -1.91 -7.94 15.22
N LYS A 75 -0.79 -7.77 14.52
CA LYS A 75 -0.59 -6.62 13.64
C LYS A 75 -1.24 -6.86 12.27
N PRO A 76 -2.01 -5.90 11.73
CA PRO A 76 -2.37 -5.88 10.32
C PRO A 76 -1.13 -5.97 9.43
N LEU A 77 -1.14 -6.89 8.46
CA LEU A 77 -0.07 -7.13 7.50
C LEU A 77 -0.53 -6.72 6.10
N LEU A 78 0.13 -5.69 5.56
CA LEU A 78 0.01 -5.23 4.19
C LEU A 78 1.12 -5.83 3.34
N PHE A 79 0.75 -6.61 2.32
CA PHE A 79 1.68 -7.16 1.34
C PHE A 79 1.82 -6.19 0.15
N THR A 80 3.03 -5.67 -0.05
CA THR A 80 3.31 -4.70 -1.11
C THR A 80 4.46 -5.18 -1.97
N PHE A 81 4.18 -5.51 -3.23
CA PHE A 81 5.20 -5.51 -4.26
C PHE A 81 5.15 -4.17 -4.99
N ARG A 82 6.14 -3.29 -4.74
CA ARG A 82 6.27 -2.04 -5.49
C ARG A 82 7.02 -2.32 -6.78
N SER A 83 6.42 -2.00 -7.92
CA SER A 83 7.10 -2.21 -9.20
C SER A 83 8.21 -1.17 -9.41
N ALA A 84 9.26 -1.53 -10.15
CA ALA A 84 10.28 -0.56 -10.57
C ALA A 84 9.72 0.64 -11.35
N LYS A 85 8.57 0.48 -12.03
CA LYS A 85 7.87 1.57 -12.74
C LYS A 85 7.33 2.62 -11.77
N GLU A 86 6.94 2.19 -10.58
CA GLU A 86 6.46 3.05 -9.49
C GLU A 86 7.52 3.19 -8.37
N GLY A 87 8.81 3.01 -8.67
CA GLY A 87 9.92 3.32 -7.75
C GLY A 87 10.32 2.21 -6.78
N GLY A 88 9.95 0.96 -7.07
CA GLY A 88 10.39 -0.22 -6.33
C GLY A 88 11.73 -0.78 -6.80
N GLU A 89 12.24 -1.80 -6.10
CA GLU A 89 13.61 -2.30 -6.30
C GLU A 89 13.76 -3.27 -7.47
N GLN A 90 12.67 -3.91 -7.90
CA GLN A 90 12.72 -4.99 -8.90
C GLN A 90 11.60 -4.87 -9.93
N ALA A 91 11.89 -5.37 -11.13
CA ALA A 91 10.92 -5.47 -12.22
C ALA A 91 10.53 -6.94 -12.43
N ILE A 92 9.22 -7.22 -12.39
CA ILE A 92 8.63 -8.49 -12.78
C ILE A 92 7.57 -8.25 -13.84
N SER A 93 7.15 -9.29 -14.57
CA SER A 93 6.05 -9.17 -15.51
C SER A 93 4.74 -8.91 -14.77
N THR A 94 3.75 -8.33 -15.47
CA THR A 94 2.43 -8.11 -14.88
C THR A 94 1.78 -9.42 -14.45
N GLU A 95 1.95 -10.50 -15.21
CA GLU A 95 1.44 -11.82 -14.87
C GLU A 95 2.05 -12.36 -13.57
N ALA A 96 3.38 -12.20 -13.41
CA ALA A 96 4.07 -12.59 -12.18
C ALA A 96 3.61 -11.75 -10.98
N TYR A 97 3.39 -10.44 -11.17
CA TYR A 97 2.86 -9.54 -10.14
C TYR A 97 1.46 -9.94 -9.67
N ILE A 98 0.55 -10.23 -10.61
CA ILE A 98 -0.81 -10.69 -10.27
C ILE A 98 -0.77 -12.07 -9.60
N ALA A 99 0.05 -13.00 -10.11
CA ALA A 99 0.21 -14.32 -9.51
C ALA A 99 0.75 -14.23 -8.07
N LEU A 100 1.70 -13.33 -7.82
CA LEU A 100 2.28 -13.11 -6.50
C LEU A 100 1.26 -12.54 -5.50
N ASN A 101 0.46 -11.56 -5.93
CA ASN A 101 -0.64 -11.03 -5.11
C ASN A 101 -1.71 -12.09 -4.81
N ARG A 102 -2.10 -12.90 -5.81
CA ARG A 102 -3.05 -14.00 -5.60
C ARG A 102 -2.51 -15.05 -4.63
N ALA A 103 -1.24 -15.42 -4.73
CA ALA A 103 -0.62 -16.32 -3.77
C ALA A 103 -0.64 -15.76 -2.34
N ALA A 104 -0.38 -14.45 -2.17
CA ALA A 104 -0.49 -13.78 -0.87
C ALA A 104 -1.92 -13.83 -0.34
N ILE A 105 -2.93 -13.55 -1.18
CA ILE A 105 -4.36 -13.65 -0.84
C ILE A 105 -4.72 -15.07 -0.40
N ASP A 106 -4.38 -16.09 -1.21
CA ASP A 106 -4.73 -17.49 -0.99
C ASP A 106 -4.09 -18.08 0.27
N SER A 107 -2.95 -17.53 0.68
CA SER A 107 -2.21 -18.01 1.85
C SER A 107 -2.94 -17.81 3.17
N GLY A 108 -3.87 -16.85 3.25
CA GLY A 108 -4.49 -16.41 4.50
C GLY A 108 -3.50 -15.76 5.50
N LEU A 109 -2.28 -15.42 5.06
CA LEU A 109 -1.24 -14.86 5.91
C LEU A 109 -1.32 -13.34 6.02
N VAL A 110 -1.90 -12.67 5.02
CA VAL A 110 -1.92 -11.20 4.91
C VAL A 110 -3.35 -10.69 5.08
N ASP A 111 -3.50 -9.51 5.64
CA ASP A 111 -4.83 -8.90 5.81
C ASP A 111 -5.17 -7.96 4.65
N MET A 112 -4.13 -7.44 3.99
CA MET A 112 -4.25 -6.45 2.93
C MET A 112 -3.18 -6.68 1.86
N ILE A 113 -3.49 -6.26 0.63
CA ILE A 113 -2.51 -6.16 -0.47
C ILE A 113 -2.45 -4.72 -1.01
N ASP A 114 -1.30 -4.32 -1.53
CA ASP A 114 -1.13 -3.10 -2.33
C ASP A 114 -1.21 -3.45 -3.83
N LEU A 115 -2.16 -2.83 -4.54
CA LEU A 115 -2.44 -3.06 -5.95
C LEU A 115 -2.24 -1.79 -6.77
N GLU A 116 -1.26 -1.75 -7.68
CA GLU A 116 -0.98 -0.55 -8.47
C GLU A 116 -2.10 -0.27 -9.49
N LEU A 117 -2.68 0.94 -9.46
CA LEU A 117 -3.79 1.35 -10.34
C LEU A 117 -3.45 1.16 -11.82
N PHE A 118 -2.19 1.41 -12.19
CA PHE A 118 -1.73 1.36 -13.57
C PHE A 118 -1.18 -0.01 -14.00
N THR A 119 -1.46 -1.08 -13.23
CA THR A 119 -1.17 -2.46 -13.68
C THR A 119 -1.97 -2.83 -14.93
N GLY A 120 -3.23 -2.37 -15.03
CA GLY A 120 -4.14 -2.63 -16.15
C GLY A 120 -5.57 -2.81 -15.66
N ASP A 121 -6.52 -2.05 -16.21
CA ASP A 121 -7.88 -1.90 -15.64
C ASP A 121 -8.60 -3.25 -15.41
N ASP A 122 -8.53 -4.18 -16.35
CA ASP A 122 -9.18 -5.50 -16.21
C ASP A 122 -8.51 -6.35 -15.13
N GLN A 123 -7.17 -6.42 -15.13
CA GLN A 123 -6.40 -7.18 -14.15
C GLN A 123 -6.57 -6.63 -12.74
N VAL A 124 -6.65 -5.31 -12.61
CA VAL A 124 -6.90 -4.64 -11.33
C VAL A 124 -8.28 -5.01 -10.80
N LYS A 125 -9.34 -4.85 -11.60
CA LYS A 125 -10.71 -5.19 -11.18
C LYS A 125 -10.87 -6.66 -10.82
N GLU A 126 -10.30 -7.56 -11.62
CA GLU A 126 -10.32 -9.00 -11.33
C GLU A 126 -9.60 -9.34 -10.02
N THR A 127 -8.47 -8.68 -9.76
CA THR A 127 -7.69 -8.93 -8.53
C THR A 127 -8.36 -8.33 -7.31
N VAL A 128 -9.03 -7.18 -7.43
CA VAL A 128 -9.87 -6.62 -6.36
C VAL A 128 -11.00 -7.59 -6.01
N ALA A 129 -11.76 -8.06 -7.00
CA ALA A 129 -12.83 -9.03 -6.78
C ALA A 129 -12.30 -10.32 -6.15
N TYR A 130 -11.11 -10.77 -6.56
CA TYR A 130 -10.45 -11.94 -5.99
C TYR A 130 -10.05 -11.74 -4.52
N ALA A 131 -9.46 -10.59 -4.17
CA ALA A 131 -9.09 -10.26 -2.79
C ALA A 131 -10.31 -10.21 -1.88
N HIS A 132 -11.38 -9.54 -2.32
CA HIS A 132 -12.63 -9.44 -1.56
C HIS A 132 -13.32 -10.79 -1.35
N ALA A 133 -13.26 -11.69 -2.33
CA ALA A 133 -13.80 -13.05 -2.19
C ALA A 133 -13.07 -13.89 -1.12
N HIS A 134 -11.88 -13.46 -0.69
CA HIS A 134 -11.06 -14.08 0.35
C HIS A 134 -10.91 -13.19 1.61
N ASP A 135 -11.79 -12.19 1.76
CA ASP A 135 -11.79 -11.24 2.88
C ASP A 135 -10.50 -10.40 3.06
N VAL A 136 -9.67 -10.28 2.01
CA VAL A 136 -8.46 -9.45 1.99
C VAL A 136 -8.77 -8.05 1.46
N LYS A 137 -8.26 -7.00 2.12
CA LYS A 137 -8.47 -5.60 1.70
C LYS A 137 -7.46 -5.14 0.65
N VAL A 138 -7.87 -4.21 -0.20
CA VAL A 138 -7.03 -3.67 -1.26
C VAL A 138 -6.69 -2.21 -1.00
N VAL A 139 -5.41 -1.94 -0.80
CA VAL A 139 -4.82 -0.60 -0.90
C VAL A 139 -4.47 -0.38 -2.37
N MET A 140 -5.34 0.28 -3.13
CA MET A 140 -5.04 0.56 -4.53
C MET A 140 -4.17 1.80 -4.63
N SER A 141 -3.02 1.69 -5.27
CA SER A 141 -1.96 2.67 -5.13
C SER A 141 -1.51 3.27 -6.46
N ASN A 142 -0.97 4.49 -6.42
CA ASN A 142 -0.26 5.09 -7.53
C ASN A 142 0.88 5.97 -7.02
N HIS A 143 2.03 5.92 -7.69
CA HIS A 143 3.21 6.70 -7.34
C HIS A 143 3.72 7.49 -8.55
N ASP A 144 4.16 8.72 -8.30
CA ASP A 144 4.94 9.52 -9.25
C ASP A 144 6.21 10.01 -8.55
N PHE A 145 7.34 9.39 -8.88
CA PHE A 145 8.65 9.71 -8.31
C PHE A 145 9.32 10.93 -8.95
N HIS A 146 8.68 11.57 -9.94
CA HIS A 146 9.27 12.65 -10.71
C HIS A 146 8.58 13.99 -10.50
N LYS A 147 7.25 14.00 -10.30
CA LYS A 147 6.47 15.23 -10.20
C LYS A 147 5.22 15.08 -9.34
N THR A 148 4.57 16.22 -9.11
CA THR A 148 3.21 16.32 -8.58
C THR A 148 2.30 16.78 -9.71
N PRO A 149 1.31 15.98 -10.14
CA PRO A 149 0.28 16.41 -11.08
C PRO A 149 -0.60 17.53 -10.52
N GLU A 150 -1.42 18.13 -11.39
CA GLU A 150 -2.44 19.09 -10.97
C GLU A 150 -3.47 18.43 -10.04
N ALA A 151 -4.10 19.23 -9.17
CA ALA A 151 -5.02 18.74 -8.15
C ALA A 151 -6.19 17.93 -8.75
N GLU A 152 -6.74 18.37 -9.89
CA GLU A 152 -7.83 17.67 -10.57
C GLU A 152 -7.41 16.28 -11.04
N GLU A 153 -6.16 16.10 -11.47
CA GLU A 153 -5.64 14.79 -11.88
C GLU A 153 -5.43 13.87 -10.67
N ILE A 154 -4.95 14.40 -9.55
CA ILE A 154 -4.81 13.66 -8.29
C ILE A 154 -6.18 13.13 -7.85
N ILE A 155 -7.19 14.00 -7.81
CA ILE A 155 -8.57 13.65 -7.44
C ILE A 155 -9.15 12.64 -8.42
N ALA A 156 -8.94 12.82 -9.73
CA ALA A 156 -9.42 11.89 -10.75
C ALA A 156 -8.84 10.48 -10.56
N ARG A 157 -7.55 10.35 -10.25
CA ARG A 157 -6.89 9.06 -9.97
C ARG A 157 -7.47 8.40 -8.71
N LEU A 158 -7.63 9.14 -7.61
CA LEU A 158 -8.22 8.61 -6.37
C LEU A 158 -9.68 8.17 -6.58
N ARG A 159 -10.48 8.93 -7.35
CA ARG A 159 -11.84 8.56 -7.72
C ARG A 159 -11.89 7.33 -8.64
N LYS A 160 -10.89 7.17 -9.53
CA LYS A 160 -10.77 5.96 -10.35
C LYS A 160 -10.49 4.72 -9.47
N MET A 161 -9.65 4.86 -8.44
CA MET A 161 -9.43 3.77 -7.49
C MET A 161 -10.73 3.39 -6.75
N GLN A 162 -11.54 4.38 -6.32
CA GLN A 162 -12.86 4.10 -5.74
C GLN A 162 -13.81 3.41 -6.72
N SER A 163 -13.82 3.81 -8.00
CA SER A 163 -14.68 3.16 -8.99
C SER A 163 -14.25 1.73 -9.33
N PHE A 164 -13.01 1.36 -8.99
CA PHE A 164 -12.50 -0.01 -9.06
C PHE A 164 -12.63 -0.77 -7.73
N ASP A 165 -13.39 -0.19 -6.79
CA ASP A 165 -13.69 -0.74 -5.46
C ASP A 165 -12.45 -0.98 -4.58
N ALA A 166 -11.40 -0.17 -4.74
CA ALA A 166 -10.32 -0.13 -3.77
C ALA A 166 -10.86 0.13 -2.36
N ASP A 167 -10.44 -0.62 -1.34
CA ASP A 167 -10.85 -0.32 0.05
C ASP A 167 -10.21 0.99 0.52
N ILE A 168 -8.95 1.22 0.11
CA ILE A 168 -8.17 2.42 0.46
C ILE A 168 -7.42 2.92 -0.79
N PRO A 169 -7.92 3.95 -1.48
CA PRO A 169 -7.16 4.68 -2.50
C PRO A 169 -5.89 5.32 -1.91
N LYS A 170 -4.75 5.16 -2.59
CA LYS A 170 -3.45 5.65 -2.14
C LYS A 170 -2.70 6.37 -3.26
N ILE A 171 -2.16 7.55 -2.99
CA ILE A 171 -1.27 8.25 -3.93
C ILE A 171 -0.05 8.86 -3.24
N ALA A 172 1.13 8.71 -3.87
CA ALA A 172 2.38 9.30 -3.40
C ALA A 172 3.12 10.03 -4.53
N LEU A 173 3.44 11.31 -4.32
CA LEU A 173 3.90 12.20 -5.40
C LEU A 173 5.18 12.94 -5.00
N MET A 174 6.06 13.19 -5.97
CA MET A 174 7.32 13.91 -5.75
C MET A 174 7.11 15.43 -5.91
N PRO A 175 7.25 16.23 -4.84
CA PRO A 175 7.18 17.69 -4.98
C PRO A 175 8.47 18.21 -5.64
N GLN A 176 8.31 19.03 -6.68
CA GLN A 176 9.39 19.84 -7.29
C GLN A 176 9.46 21.24 -6.67
N SER A 177 8.43 21.63 -5.93
CA SER A 177 8.33 22.92 -5.23
C SER A 177 7.53 22.79 -3.93
N THR A 178 7.56 23.82 -3.08
CA THR A 178 6.64 23.90 -1.93
C THR A 178 5.18 24.05 -2.37
N SER A 179 4.93 24.63 -3.55
CA SER A 179 3.58 24.74 -4.11
C SER A 179 2.98 23.38 -4.37
N ASP A 180 3.78 22.42 -4.86
CA ASP A 180 3.36 21.04 -5.11
C ASP A 180 2.87 20.34 -3.82
N VAL A 181 3.50 20.65 -2.67
CA VAL A 181 3.04 20.15 -1.37
C VAL A 181 1.65 20.69 -1.05
N LEU A 182 1.40 21.97 -1.32
CA LEU A 182 0.07 22.58 -1.14
C LEU A 182 -0.94 21.99 -2.14
N THR A 183 -0.53 21.72 -3.38
CA THR A 183 -1.38 21.06 -4.39
C THR A 183 -1.85 19.69 -3.90
N LEU A 184 -0.94 18.87 -3.35
CA LEU A 184 -1.31 17.57 -2.78
C LEU A 184 -2.26 17.72 -1.58
N LEU A 185 -1.97 18.64 -0.65
CA LEU A 185 -2.84 18.87 0.52
C LEU A 185 -4.24 19.37 0.12
N ALA A 186 -4.32 20.28 -0.85
CA ALA A 186 -5.58 20.79 -1.38
C ALA A 186 -6.39 19.68 -2.05
N ALA A 187 -5.75 18.86 -2.89
CA ALA A 187 -6.39 17.69 -3.52
C ALA A 187 -6.87 16.66 -2.49
N THR A 188 -6.11 16.46 -1.41
CA THR A 188 -6.47 15.55 -0.31
C THR A 188 -7.72 16.04 0.42
N LEU A 189 -7.77 17.32 0.77
CA LEU A 189 -8.91 17.94 1.44
C LEU A 189 -10.16 17.87 0.54
N GLU A 190 -10.04 18.26 -0.74
CA GLU A 190 -11.17 18.22 -1.67
C GLU A 190 -11.68 16.79 -1.87
N MET A 191 -10.77 15.82 -2.02
CA MET A 191 -11.13 14.40 -2.09
C MET A 191 -11.92 13.98 -0.84
N GLN A 192 -11.44 14.33 0.35
CA GLN A 192 -12.04 13.94 1.62
C GLN A 192 -13.42 14.58 1.86
N GLU A 193 -13.59 15.87 1.54
CA GLU A 193 -14.84 16.60 1.79
C GLU A 193 -15.93 16.31 0.75
N GLN A 194 -15.55 16.06 -0.51
CA GLN A 194 -16.52 16.04 -1.62
C GLN A 194 -16.75 14.67 -2.25
N TYR A 195 -15.77 13.77 -2.26
CA TYR A 195 -15.80 12.57 -3.10
C TYR A 195 -15.56 11.26 -2.36
N ALA A 196 -14.80 11.28 -1.26
CA ALA A 196 -14.37 10.09 -0.57
C ALA A 196 -15.53 9.44 0.21
N ASP A 197 -15.87 8.22 -0.19
CA ASP A 197 -16.81 7.37 0.52
C ASP A 197 -16.10 6.39 1.48
N ARG A 198 -14.76 6.35 1.45
CA ARG A 198 -13.86 5.44 2.17
C ARG A 198 -12.51 6.13 2.51
N PRO A 199 -11.64 5.55 3.35
CA PRO A 199 -10.39 6.19 3.74
C PRO A 199 -9.45 6.32 2.53
N ILE A 200 -8.67 7.39 2.49
CA ILE A 200 -7.63 7.61 1.47
C ILE A 200 -6.27 7.79 2.14
N ILE A 201 -5.19 7.47 1.42
CA ILE A 201 -3.81 7.73 1.83
C ILE A 201 -3.16 8.64 0.79
N THR A 202 -2.65 9.78 1.22
CA THR A 202 -2.00 10.74 0.32
C THR A 202 -0.69 11.19 0.94
N MET A 203 0.36 11.32 0.16
CA MET A 203 1.63 11.83 0.67
C MET A 203 2.45 12.53 -0.40
N SER A 204 2.99 13.69 -0.02
CA SER A 204 4.10 14.31 -0.74
C SER A 204 5.43 13.73 -0.24
N MET A 205 6.27 13.32 -1.17
CA MET A 205 7.56 12.69 -0.91
C MET A 205 8.66 13.70 -0.59
N ALA A 206 9.86 13.17 -0.32
CA ALA A 206 11.06 13.90 0.04
C ALA A 206 10.91 14.76 1.32
N LYS A 207 11.99 15.47 1.68
CA LYS A 207 12.03 16.35 2.84
C LYS A 207 10.99 17.47 2.74
N THR A 208 10.79 18.03 1.55
CA THR A 208 9.86 19.13 1.28
C THR A 208 8.41 18.74 1.63
N GLY A 209 8.01 17.50 1.35
CA GLY A 209 6.66 17.01 1.56
C GLY A 209 6.32 16.54 2.98
N VAL A 210 7.26 16.61 3.93
CA VAL A 210 7.09 15.97 5.27
C VAL A 210 5.82 16.40 6.00
N ILE A 211 5.37 17.65 5.84
CA ILE A 211 4.15 18.13 6.48
C ILE A 211 2.90 17.34 6.06
N SER A 212 2.86 16.82 4.83
CA SER A 212 1.76 15.96 4.36
C SER A 212 1.66 14.63 5.08
N ARG A 213 2.71 14.21 5.81
CA ARG A 213 2.75 12.97 6.59
C ARG A 213 2.38 13.19 8.06
N LEU A 214 2.23 14.45 8.46
CA LEU A 214 1.96 14.86 9.83
C LEU A 214 0.59 15.54 9.98
N ALA A 215 -0.02 15.97 8.88
CA ALA A 215 -1.27 16.73 8.83
C ALA A 215 -2.42 15.96 8.16
N GLY A 216 -2.35 14.63 8.22
CA GLY A 216 -3.42 13.74 7.72
C GLY A 216 -4.57 13.55 8.71
#